data_AF-A0A8X6H1Q7-F1
#
_entry.id   AF-A0A8X6H1Q7-F1
#
_cell.length_a   1.000
_cell.length_b   1.000
_cell.length_c   1.000
_cell.angle_alpha   90.00
_cell.angle_beta   90.00
_cell.angle_gamma   90.00
#
_symmetry.space_group_name_H-M   'P 1'
#
loop_
_entity.id
_entity.type
_entity.pdbx_description
1 polymer ?
#
loop_
_entity_poly.entity_id
_entity_poly.type
_entity_poly.pdbx_seq_one_letter_code
_entity_poly.pdbx_strand_id
1 'polypeptide(L)'
;MLATELGLAPSDNLKIIELKDLITKSDRYDEEFVKDVLNVIVEERTTTEKQKVMELEDKQKAVSVAQQQEREFELEKLRIQLEMQKLSQAPVTFKKKEDFRKPFPIKKSQPVGGYHDNHSPGPSRTVPRFPSSRTEGYCVTDVGLLESSNQSALPAREQMK
;
A
#
# COMPACT_ATOMS: atom_id res chain seq x y z
N MET A 1 -34.87 -8.10 38.20
CA MET A 1 -35.77 -8.35 37.05
C MET A 1 -36.57 -7.09 36.86
N LEU A 2 -36.79 -6.66 35.61
CA LEU A 2 -37.44 -5.39 35.29
C LEU A 2 -38.77 -5.16 36.03
N ALA A 3 -39.62 -6.19 36.18
CA ALA A 3 -40.87 -6.08 36.94
C ALA A 3 -40.66 -5.60 38.39
N THR A 4 -39.64 -6.14 39.07
CA THR A 4 -39.28 -5.73 40.44
C THR A 4 -38.75 -4.30 40.49
N GLU A 5 -37.99 -3.87 39.48
CA GLU A 5 -37.47 -2.50 39.35
C GLU A 5 -38.59 -1.48 39.14
N LEU A 6 -39.66 -1.88 38.45
CA LEU A 6 -40.89 -1.11 38.30
C LEU A 6 -41.77 -1.15 39.57
N GLY A 7 -41.38 -1.89 40.61
CA GLY A 7 -42.14 -2.03 41.86
C GLY A 7 -43.34 -3.00 41.75
N LEU A 8 -43.36 -3.85 40.73
CA LEU A 8 -44.36 -4.89 40.54
C LEU A 8 -43.91 -6.15 41.28
N ALA A 9 -44.88 -6.92 41.82
CA ALA A 9 -44.64 -8.21 42.45
C ALA A 9 -45.04 -9.34 41.47
N PRO A 10 -44.12 -9.82 40.61
CA PRO A 10 -44.41 -10.97 39.75
C PRO A 10 -44.51 -12.24 40.61
N SER A 11 -45.47 -13.11 40.32
CA SER A 11 -45.54 -14.45 40.89
C SER A 11 -44.63 -15.41 40.12
N ASP A 12 -44.01 -16.35 40.85
CA ASP A 12 -43.01 -17.28 40.32
C ASP A 12 -43.55 -18.21 39.22
N ASN A 13 -44.88 -18.34 39.11
CA ASN A 13 -45.56 -19.20 38.12
C ASN A 13 -46.08 -18.42 36.89
N LEU A 14 -45.76 -17.14 36.74
CA LEU A 14 -46.20 -16.36 35.57
C LEU A 14 -45.56 -16.86 34.27
N LYS A 15 -46.36 -16.95 33.21
CA LYS A 15 -45.83 -17.17 31.87
C LYS A 15 -45.12 -15.91 31.38
N ILE A 16 -44.15 -16.07 30.48
CA ILE A 16 -43.40 -14.95 29.88
C ILE A 16 -44.34 -13.92 29.23
N ILE A 17 -45.42 -14.38 28.57
CA ILE A 17 -46.40 -13.50 27.94
C ILE A 17 -47.13 -12.65 28.98
N GLU A 18 -47.56 -13.28 30.08
CA GLU A 18 -48.25 -12.60 31.18
C GLU A 18 -47.31 -11.63 31.90
N LEU A 19 -46.03 -11.99 32.07
CA LEU A 19 -45.01 -11.14 32.66
C LEU A 19 -44.69 -9.92 31.79
N LYS A 20 -44.60 -10.11 30.46
CA LYS A 20 -44.45 -9.01 29.51
C LYS A 20 -45.61 -8.04 29.65
N ASP A 21 -46.85 -8.54 29.60
CA ASP A 21 -48.05 -7.73 29.75
C ASP A 21 -48.08 -6.96 31.07
N LEU A 22 -47.68 -7.61 32.17
CA LEU A 22 -47.58 -6.98 33.49
C LEU A 22 -46.61 -5.79 33.48
N ILE A 23 -45.45 -5.94 32.85
CA ILE A 23 -44.43 -4.90 32.73
C ILE A 23 -44.93 -3.76 31.85
N THR A 24 -45.42 -4.05 30.64
CA THR A 24 -45.79 -3.03 29.64
C THR A 24 -47.03 -2.24 30.02
N LYS A 25 -47.90 -2.77 30.89
CA LYS A 25 -49.09 -2.07 31.41
C LYS A 25 -48.79 -1.22 32.65
N SER A 26 -47.56 -1.22 33.16
CA SER A 26 -47.18 -0.43 34.32
C SER A 26 -47.06 1.05 33.94
N ASP A 27 -47.59 1.96 34.77
CA ASP A 27 -47.41 3.42 34.59
C ASP A 27 -45.94 3.87 34.66
N ARG A 28 -45.07 3.01 35.20
CA ARG A 28 -43.63 3.28 35.29
C ARG A 28 -42.86 2.80 34.06
N TYR A 29 -43.52 2.09 33.15
CA TYR A 29 -42.95 1.69 31.88
C TYR A 29 -43.16 2.82 30.87
N ASP A 30 -42.05 3.39 30.41
CA ASP A 30 -42.04 4.48 29.45
C ASP A 30 -41.75 3.92 28.05
N GLU A 31 -42.78 3.83 27.22
CA GLU A 31 -42.67 3.29 25.86
C GLU A 31 -41.82 4.18 24.97
N GLU A 32 -41.96 5.50 25.08
CA GLU A 32 -41.25 6.50 24.31
C GLU A 32 -39.76 6.42 24.60
N PHE A 33 -39.37 6.36 25.89
CA PHE A 33 -37.98 6.18 26.29
C PHE A 33 -37.36 4.91 25.70
N VAL A 34 -38.06 3.78 25.77
CA VAL A 34 -37.56 2.51 25.22
C VAL A 34 -37.41 2.59 23.69
N LYS A 35 -38.37 3.22 23.00
CA LYS A 35 -38.30 3.45 21.55
C LYS A 35 -37.10 4.34 21.20
N ASP A 36 -36.89 5.42 21.94
CA ASP A 36 -35.79 6.35 21.68
C ASP A 36 -34.42 5.69 21.89
N VAL A 37 -34.25 4.93 22.98
CA VAL A 37 -33.02 4.17 23.22
C VAL A 37 -32.80 3.14 22.10
N LEU A 38 -33.85 2.44 21.67
CA LEU A 38 -33.75 1.49 20.57
C LEU A 38 -33.37 2.17 19.26
N ASN A 39 -33.93 3.34 18.97
CA ASN A 39 -33.62 4.12 17.78
C ASN A 39 -32.15 4.53 17.77
N VAL A 40 -31.62 5.02 18.89
CA VAL A 40 -30.18 5.35 19.01
C VAL A 40 -29.31 4.14 18.71
N ILE A 41 -29.63 2.96 19.26
CA ILE A 41 -28.88 1.72 18.99
C ILE A 41 -28.95 1.33 17.51
N VAL A 42 -30.12 1.44 16.89
CA VAL A 42 -30.31 1.13 15.46
C VAL A 42 -29.51 2.09 14.59
N GLU A 43 -29.58 3.38 14.89
CA GLU A 43 -28.83 4.42 14.18
C GLU A 43 -27.34 4.16 14.28
N GLU A 44 -26.79 3.98 15.49
CA GLU A 44 -25.38 3.70 15.72
C GLU A 44 -24.89 2.48 14.94
N ARG A 45 -25.66 1.38 14.99
CA ARG A 45 -25.32 0.16 14.25
C ARG A 45 -25.33 0.40 12.75
N THR A 46 -26.35 1.08 12.25
CA THR A 46 -26.51 1.37 10.83
C THR A 46 -25.40 2.30 10.33
N THR A 47 -25.05 3.34 11.09
CA THR A 47 -23.95 4.26 10.74
C THR A 47 -22.62 3.56 10.77
N THR A 48 -22.37 2.72 11.78
CA THR A 48 -21.12 1.96 11.91
C THR A 48 -20.95 0.98 10.77
N GLU A 49 -22.01 0.26 10.39
CA GLU A 49 -21.98 -0.67 9.26
C GLU A 49 -21.76 0.05 7.93
N LYS A 50 -22.45 1.16 7.68
CA LYS A 50 -22.23 2.00 6.50
C LYS A 50 -20.80 2.52 6.40
N GLN A 51 -20.22 2.97 7.50
CA GLN A 51 -18.83 3.43 7.54
C GLN A 51 -17.85 2.31 7.18
N LYS A 52 -18.05 1.10 7.73
CA LYS A 52 -17.21 -0.07 7.39
C LYS A 52 -17.30 -0.43 5.92
N VAL A 53 -18.51 -0.43 5.34
CA VAL A 53 -18.72 -0.71 3.92
C VAL A 53 -18.01 0.33 3.06
N MET A 54 -18.20 1.62 3.36
CA MET A 54 -17.55 2.72 2.63
C MET A 54 -16.02 2.63 2.71
N GLU A 55 -15.46 2.33 3.89
CA GLU A 55 -14.01 2.16 4.05
C GLU A 55 -13.47 0.99 3.22
N LEU A 56 -14.20 -0.11 3.13
CA LEU A 56 -13.82 -1.26 2.29
C LEU A 56 -13.88 -0.90 0.80
N GLU A 57 -14.91 -0.19 0.36
CA GLU A 57 -15.02 0.28 -1.02
C GLU A 57 -13.89 1.23 -1.39
N ASP A 58 -13.54 2.17 -0.51
CA ASP A 58 -12.45 3.11 -0.74
C ASP A 58 -11.09 2.41 -0.78
N LYS A 59 -10.86 1.44 0.11
CA LYS A 59 -9.68 0.56 0.05
C LYS A 59 -9.63 -0.22 -1.26
N GLN A 60 -10.74 -0.78 -1.72
CA GLN A 60 -10.80 -1.53 -2.97
C GLN A 60 -10.53 -0.63 -4.19
N LYS A 61 -11.09 0.59 -4.20
CA LYS A 61 -10.81 1.59 -5.23
C LYS A 61 -9.34 1.98 -5.24
N ALA A 62 -8.75 2.24 -4.06
CA ALA A 62 -7.33 2.60 -3.95
C ALA A 62 -6.41 1.49 -4.49
N VAL A 63 -6.70 0.23 -4.15
CA VAL A 63 -5.95 -0.93 -4.69
C VAL A 63 -6.11 -1.02 -6.21
N SER A 64 -7.32 -0.83 -6.74
CA SER A 64 -7.57 -0.88 -8.18
C SER A 64 -6.79 0.20 -8.95
N VAL A 65 -6.77 1.42 -8.42
CA VAL A 65 -6.02 2.55 -9.00
C VAL A 65 -4.52 2.26 -8.96
N ALA A 66 -3.99 1.78 -7.83
CA ALA A 66 -2.57 1.44 -7.71
C ALA A 66 -2.15 0.36 -8.73
N GLN A 67 -2.97 -0.67 -8.92
CA GLN A 67 -2.72 -1.71 -9.92
C GLN A 67 -2.77 -1.19 -11.36
N GLN A 68 -3.65 -0.22 -11.65
CA GLN A 68 -3.69 0.42 -12.98
C GLN A 68 -2.42 1.23 -13.23
N GLN A 69 -1.99 2.03 -12.25
CA GLN A 69 -0.77 2.83 -12.34
C GLN A 69 0.48 1.95 -12.51
N GLU A 70 0.56 0.83 -11.80
CA GLU A 70 1.66 -0.13 -11.95
C GLU A 70 1.70 -0.71 -13.37
N ARG A 71 0.55 -1.14 -13.90
CA ARG A 71 0.46 -1.64 -15.28
C ARG A 71 0.85 -0.58 -16.31
N GLU A 72 0.41 0.66 -16.13
CA GLU A 72 0.75 1.77 -17.01
C GLU A 72 2.26 2.08 -17.00
N PHE A 73 2.86 2.08 -15.81
CA PHE A 73 4.29 2.28 -15.64
C PHE A 73 5.11 1.16 -16.31
N GLU A 74 4.71 -0.09 -16.17
CA GLU A 74 5.36 -1.22 -16.84
C GLU A 74 5.27 -1.12 -18.37
N LEU A 75 4.10 -0.74 -18.89
CA LEU A 75 3.90 -0.53 -20.32
C LEU A 75 4.80 0.59 -20.86
N GLU A 76 4.88 1.73 -20.17
CA GLU A 76 5.71 2.85 -20.60
C GLU A 76 7.20 2.50 -20.54
N LYS A 77 7.62 1.74 -19.53
CA LYS A 77 8.99 1.21 -19.44
C LYS A 77 9.33 0.34 -20.66
N LEU A 78 8.45 -0.58 -21.03
CA LEU A 78 8.65 -1.44 -22.21
C LEU A 78 8.67 -0.63 -23.50
N ARG A 79 7.79 0.38 -23.62
CA ARG A 79 7.76 1.29 -24.76
C ARG A 79 9.09 2.03 -24.93
N ILE A 80 9.61 2.63 -23.86
CA ILE A 80 10.90 3.34 -23.89
C ILE A 80 12.03 2.39 -24.26
N GLN A 81 12.07 1.17 -23.69
CA GLN A 81 13.09 0.18 -24.05
C GLN A 81 13.05 -0.19 -25.53
N LEU A 82 11.85 -0.37 -26.10
CA LEU A 82 11.68 -0.66 -27.52
C LEU A 82 12.10 0.53 -28.39
N GLU A 83 11.76 1.75 -28.01
CA GLU A 83 12.19 2.97 -28.71
C GLU A 83 13.71 3.13 -28.68
N MET A 84 14.36 2.90 -27.53
CA MET A 84 15.82 2.89 -27.41
C MET A 84 16.48 1.84 -28.30
N GLN A 85 15.93 0.63 -28.35
CA GLN A 85 16.45 -0.44 -29.22
C GLN A 85 16.33 -0.07 -30.70
N LYS A 86 15.22 0.56 -31.12
CA LYS A 86 15.05 1.05 -32.49
C LYS A 86 16.09 2.11 -32.84
N LEU A 87 16.38 3.03 -31.91
CA LEU A 87 17.42 4.04 -32.11
C LEU A 87 18.82 3.43 -32.19
N SER A 88 19.11 2.38 -31.41
CA SER A 88 20.42 1.69 -31.47
C SER A 88 20.61 0.81 -32.71
N GLN A 89 19.53 0.46 -33.41
CA GLN A 89 19.55 -0.29 -34.67
C GLN A 89 19.49 0.61 -35.92
N ALA A 90 19.32 1.92 -35.75
CA ALA A 90 19.37 2.86 -36.87
C ALA A 90 20.80 2.86 -37.46
N PRO A 91 20.96 2.74 -38.79
CA PRO A 91 22.29 2.81 -39.40
C PRO A 91 22.87 4.21 -39.15
N VAL A 92 23.94 4.27 -38.34
CA VAL A 92 24.73 5.48 -38.16
C VAL A 92 25.37 5.80 -39.51
N THR A 93 24.79 6.73 -40.26
CA THR A 93 25.41 7.25 -41.48
C THR A 93 26.59 8.13 -41.07
N PHE A 94 27.75 7.51 -40.91
CA PHE A 94 29.04 8.19 -40.83
C PHE A 94 29.28 8.90 -42.17
N LYS A 95 28.85 10.16 -42.30
CA LYS A 95 29.37 11.02 -43.36
C LYS A 95 30.80 11.39 -42.99
N LYS A 96 31.74 10.61 -43.54
CA LYS A 96 33.17 10.91 -43.54
C LYS A 96 33.33 12.30 -44.19
N LYS A 97 33.54 13.34 -43.39
CA LYS A 97 34.12 14.60 -43.88
C LYS A 97 35.60 14.30 -44.13
N GLU A 98 35.85 13.76 -45.31
CA GLU A 98 37.11 13.95 -46.00
C GLU A 98 37.31 15.46 -46.20
N ASP A 99 38.57 15.88 -46.27
CA ASP A 99 39.03 17.27 -46.32
C ASP A 99 39.17 17.96 -44.95
N PHE A 100 40.38 17.88 -44.38
CA PHE A 100 41.18 19.03 -43.93
C PHE A 100 42.51 18.53 -43.31
N ARG A 101 43.35 17.85 -44.09
CA ARG A 101 44.80 17.82 -43.82
C ARG A 101 45.52 18.58 -44.92
N LYS A 102 45.52 19.91 -44.81
CA LYS A 102 46.62 20.69 -45.38
C LYS A 102 47.68 20.82 -44.29
N PRO A 103 48.95 20.44 -44.52
CA PRO A 103 50.00 20.64 -43.53
C PRO A 103 50.19 22.14 -43.29
N PHE A 104 50.07 22.57 -42.03
CA PHE A 104 50.43 23.93 -41.62
C PHE A 104 51.94 24.14 -41.80
N PRO A 105 52.40 25.30 -42.31
CA PRO A 105 53.82 25.56 -42.47
C PRO A 105 54.48 25.74 -41.09
N ILE A 106 55.40 24.83 -40.75
CA ILE A 106 56.22 24.88 -39.54
C ILE A 106 57.26 26.00 -39.71
N LYS A 107 57.07 27.12 -39.02
CA LYS A 107 58.12 28.13 -38.86
C LYS A 107 59.13 27.61 -37.83
N LYS A 108 60.35 27.30 -38.27
CA LYS A 108 61.48 26.97 -37.39
C LYS A 108 61.84 28.22 -36.59
N SER A 109 61.64 28.21 -35.27
CA SER A 109 62.25 29.16 -34.34
C SER A 109 63.38 28.46 -33.59
N GLN A 110 64.50 29.18 -33.44
CA GLN A 110 65.74 28.69 -32.84
C GLN A 110 65.61 28.57 -31.30
N PRO A 111 66.34 27.64 -30.65
CA PRO A 111 66.38 27.56 -29.20
C PRO A 111 67.30 28.64 -28.63
N VAL A 112 66.74 29.59 -27.88
CA VAL A 112 67.51 30.46 -26.98
C VAL A 112 67.57 29.76 -25.63
N GLY A 113 68.79 29.49 -25.15
CA GLY A 113 69.03 28.81 -23.89
C GLY A 113 68.77 29.66 -22.65
N GLY A 114 68.92 29.03 -21.49
CA GLY A 114 68.99 29.70 -20.20
C GLY A 114 68.45 28.85 -19.05
N TYR A 115 69.36 28.23 -18.31
CA TYR A 115 69.11 27.58 -17.02
C TYR A 115 68.57 28.58 -15.98
N HIS A 116 67.66 28.15 -15.11
CA HIS A 116 67.75 28.39 -13.67
C HIS A 116 66.80 27.47 -12.88
N ASP A 117 67.38 26.75 -11.93
CA ASP A 117 66.74 25.96 -10.88
C ASP A 117 65.90 26.83 -9.94
N ASN A 118 64.80 26.27 -9.40
CA ASN A 118 64.37 26.49 -8.02
C ASN A 118 63.45 25.36 -7.52
N HIS A 119 63.60 25.09 -6.23
CA HIS A 119 63.29 23.89 -5.45
C HIS A 119 61.81 23.49 -5.22
N SER A 120 61.57 22.15 -5.25
CA SER A 120 60.89 21.29 -4.23
C SER A 120 59.37 21.43 -3.96
N PRO A 121 58.72 20.46 -3.27
CA PRO A 121 58.50 19.04 -3.57
C PRO A 121 57.01 18.76 -3.88
N GLY A 122 56.72 17.68 -4.62
CA GLY A 122 55.36 17.32 -5.04
C GLY A 122 54.43 16.89 -3.89
N PRO A 123 53.12 17.23 -3.94
CA PRO A 123 52.16 16.70 -2.99
C PRO A 123 51.64 15.31 -3.41
N SER A 124 51.79 14.35 -2.50
CA SER A 124 51.13 13.05 -2.46
C SER A 124 49.65 13.13 -2.84
N ARG A 125 49.24 12.34 -3.85
CA ARG A 125 47.82 12.06 -4.07
C ARG A 125 47.46 10.74 -3.40
N THR A 126 46.91 10.88 -2.21
CA THR A 126 46.19 9.87 -1.44
C THR A 126 45.04 9.30 -2.28
N VAL A 127 44.98 7.98 -2.43
CA VAL A 127 43.82 7.26 -2.97
C VAL A 127 42.71 7.23 -1.90
N PRO A 128 41.47 7.63 -2.19
CA PRO A 128 40.37 7.42 -1.26
C PRO A 128 39.97 5.95 -1.27
N ARG A 129 40.20 5.29 -0.13
CA ARG A 129 39.69 3.95 0.19
C ARG A 129 38.21 4.10 0.58
N PHE A 130 37.31 3.59 -0.23
CA PHE A 130 35.88 3.55 0.13
C PHE A 130 35.65 2.63 1.34
N PRO A 131 34.80 3.03 2.32
CA PRO A 131 34.48 2.21 3.47
C PRO A 131 33.55 1.05 3.08
N SER A 132 33.95 -0.16 3.46
CA SER A 132 33.09 -1.34 3.51
C SER A 132 32.12 -1.19 4.68
N SER A 133 30.86 -0.92 4.41
CA SER A 133 29.75 -1.09 5.38
C SER A 133 29.07 -2.41 5.05
N ARG A 134 29.47 -3.49 5.74
CA ARG A 134 28.82 -4.03 6.95
C ARG A 134 27.41 -4.54 6.66
N THR A 135 27.33 -5.86 6.43
CA THR A 135 26.11 -6.64 6.47
C THR A 135 25.63 -6.79 7.91
N GLU A 136 24.55 -6.10 8.25
CA GLU A 136 23.65 -6.47 9.35
C GLU A 136 22.37 -6.94 8.63
N GLY A 137 21.96 -8.21 8.66
CA GLY A 137 21.77 -9.01 9.86
C GLY A 137 20.38 -8.74 10.44
N TYR A 138 19.31 -8.90 9.64
CA TYR A 138 17.93 -8.90 10.14
C TYR A 138 17.23 -10.21 9.81
N CYS A 139 16.67 -10.77 10.87
CA CYS A 139 16.06 -12.07 11.00
C CYS A 139 14.73 -12.13 10.25
N VAL A 140 14.52 -13.19 9.48
CA VAL A 140 13.21 -13.57 8.97
C VAL A 140 12.42 -14.15 10.16
N THR A 141 11.35 -13.49 10.59
CA THR A 141 10.34 -14.13 11.45
C THR A 141 9.14 -14.53 10.61
N ASP A 142 8.97 -15.84 10.50
CA ASP A 142 7.74 -16.62 10.34
C ASP A 142 6.51 -15.90 9.76
N VAL A 143 6.29 -16.09 8.46
CA VAL A 143 4.94 -16.02 7.89
C VAL A 143 4.29 -17.36 8.19
N GLY A 144 3.44 -17.36 9.22
CA GLY A 144 2.61 -18.49 9.62
C GLY A 144 1.80 -19.03 8.44
N LEU A 145 2.07 -20.28 8.14
CA LEU A 145 1.27 -21.22 7.37
C LEU A 145 -0.11 -21.35 8.04
N LEU A 146 -1.18 -20.92 7.37
CA LEU A 146 -2.53 -21.41 7.68
C LEU A 146 -3.02 -22.19 6.47
N GLU A 147 -2.76 -23.49 6.54
CA GLU A 147 -3.33 -24.50 5.68
C GLU A 147 -4.85 -24.55 5.83
N SER A 148 -5.49 -24.49 4.66
CA SER A 148 -6.75 -25.10 4.28
C SER A 148 -7.30 -26.17 5.24
N SER A 149 -8.46 -25.91 5.84
CA SER A 149 -9.34 -26.98 6.33
C SER A 149 -10.69 -26.87 5.64
N ASN A 150 -10.80 -27.57 4.51
CA ASN A 150 -12.07 -27.98 3.95
C ASN A 150 -12.65 -29.08 4.86
N GLN A 151 -13.69 -28.78 5.63
CA GLN A 151 -14.60 -29.79 6.16
C GLN A 151 -15.98 -29.59 5.55
N SER A 152 -16.20 -30.38 4.50
CA SER A 152 -17.50 -30.75 3.98
C SER A 152 -18.33 -31.45 5.06
N ALA A 153 -19.48 -30.89 5.44
CA ALA A 153 -20.57 -31.66 6.04
C ALA A 153 -21.86 -30.83 6.02
N LEU A 154 -22.77 -31.11 5.07
CA LEU A 154 -24.21 -31.26 5.32
C LEU A 154 -24.87 -31.95 4.10
N PRO A 155 -25.56 -33.10 4.29
CA PRO A 155 -26.41 -33.71 3.28
C PRO A 155 -27.90 -33.36 3.47
N ALA A 156 -28.70 -33.78 2.48
CA ALA A 156 -30.17 -33.87 2.43
C ALA A 156 -30.94 -32.60 2.01
N ARG A 157 -31.11 -32.44 0.69
CA ARG A 157 -32.31 -31.79 0.14
C ARG A 157 -33.46 -32.78 0.16
N GLU A 158 -34.44 -32.46 1.00
CA GLU A 158 -35.74 -33.10 1.10
C GLU A 158 -36.59 -32.77 -0.14
N GLN A 159 -37.34 -33.77 -0.58
CA GLN A 159 -38.27 -33.80 -1.71
C GLN A 159 -39.39 -32.76 -1.55
N MET A 160 -39.80 -32.10 -2.64
CA MET A 160 -41.21 -31.77 -2.95
C MET A 160 -41.33 -30.97 -4.27
N LYS A 161 -41.67 -31.66 -5.36
CA LYS A 161 -42.84 -31.44 -6.23
C LYS A 161 -42.67 -32.14 -7.58
#